data_AF-A0A7S0X076-F1
#
_entry.id   AF-A0A7S0X076-F1
#
_cell.length_a   1.000
_cell.length_b   1.000
_cell.length_c   1.000
_cell.angle_alpha   90.00
_cell.angle_beta   90.00
_cell.angle_gamma   90.00
#
_symmetry.space_group_name_H-M   'P 1'
#
loop_
_entity.id
_entity.type
_entity.pdbx_description
1 polymer ?
#
loop_
_entity_poly.entity_id
_entity_poly.type
_entity_poly.pdbx_seq_one_letter_code
_entity_poly.pdbx_strand_id
1 'polypeptide(L)'
;EGEEELASPGPSIEMPVVVPISASSRQVSELGRVETELGASSDSSTGRHCTASGCFRAKTLGRHVLRSYPLADGLGPGRVVIFRGLRVRIGMHTGMEDSRNAVYNRTAGRMQYTGGFSAAARIVQNAAPGGLSLLCEHTKQALGGAFGAEHDVVVAHMGEHVIGGEDARRLVHLYAAFRPHQLPRLVYAQAIRSKPSPLSSLGVLGAPYGEAVIGYMHAVGLASLQTYDMGLAAHSLAVYRRTASLALNACGGYLVEESDGLLLVAFTRATPALTWALTTLRQCLEADWPPALLHHELGEEIMLHAHLRQSKSRAASHGHPGTAPADDLLLFRGLRIKAGLDVGMVAASVHPVLGRMSYRGRVMNRAARISGAAKTGQVWSSALLWAKHQHESARCTSPAPAAMGSPSSHAAALVALPGAVLGAESGAGASVTPEFIAATPMGSFKLKGVSTRQELLHCYYAHEDPQASHTKPGSHRSSATPSSRPSKVMAAVSAMLDADRKPGQRKSVSYLLPQPDPDTV
;
A
#
# COMPACT_ATOMS: atom_id res chain seq x y z
N GLU A 1 -20.35 -58.86 -41.70
CA GLU A 1 -19.07 -58.79 -40.98
C GLU A 1 -18.38 -57.51 -41.45
N GLY A 2 -18.74 -56.31 -41.00
CA GLY A 2 -18.80 -55.77 -39.63
C GLY A 2 -17.53 -54.92 -39.42
N GLU A 3 -17.40 -53.76 -40.06
CA GLU A 3 -17.70 -52.40 -39.55
C GLU A 3 -17.12 -52.11 -38.15
N GLU A 4 -15.97 -51.40 -38.11
CA GLU A 4 -15.42 -50.75 -36.91
C GLU A 4 -15.92 -49.30 -36.84
N GLU A 5 -16.66 -49.03 -35.78
CA GLU A 5 -17.33 -47.77 -35.46
C GLU A 5 -16.33 -46.72 -34.95
N LEU A 6 -16.20 -45.60 -35.70
CA LEU A 6 -15.48 -44.41 -35.25
C LEU A 6 -16.16 -43.81 -34.01
N ALA A 7 -15.49 -43.89 -32.86
CA ALA A 7 -15.92 -43.21 -31.64
C ALA A 7 -15.92 -41.68 -31.84
N SER A 8 -17.08 -41.07 -31.64
CA SER A 8 -17.32 -39.63 -31.71
C SER A 8 -16.63 -38.88 -30.56
N PRO A 9 -16.10 -37.66 -30.78
CA PRO A 9 -15.56 -36.84 -29.70
C PRO A 9 -16.70 -36.35 -28.79
N GLY A 10 -16.60 -36.66 -27.49
CA GLY A 10 -17.54 -36.20 -26.47
C GLY A 10 -17.59 -34.67 -26.32
N PRO A 11 -18.63 -34.12 -25.66
CA PRO A 11 -18.93 -32.71 -25.68
C PRO A 11 -17.85 -31.90 -24.95
N SER A 12 -17.30 -30.91 -25.67
CA SER A 12 -16.45 -29.85 -25.15
C SER A 12 -17.19 -29.11 -24.02
N ILE A 13 -16.75 -29.30 -22.78
CA ILE A 13 -17.29 -28.59 -21.62
C ILE A 13 -16.69 -27.18 -21.61
N GLU A 14 -17.49 -26.19 -22.01
CA GLU A 14 -17.17 -24.77 -21.81
C GLU A 14 -17.02 -24.48 -20.31
N MET A 15 -15.80 -24.12 -19.90
CA MET A 15 -15.55 -23.59 -18.57
C MET A 15 -16.03 -22.13 -18.49
N PRO A 16 -16.58 -21.69 -17.34
CA PRO A 16 -16.92 -20.28 -17.16
C PRO A 16 -15.65 -19.42 -17.34
N VAL A 17 -15.77 -18.41 -18.20
CA VAL A 17 -14.72 -17.45 -18.56
C VAL A 17 -14.08 -16.88 -17.29
N VAL A 18 -12.96 -17.46 -16.89
CA VAL A 18 -11.99 -16.80 -16.03
C VAL A 18 -11.39 -15.72 -16.92
N VAL A 19 -11.65 -14.45 -16.62
CA VAL A 19 -10.99 -13.32 -17.28
C VAL A 19 -9.50 -13.65 -17.37
N PRO A 20 -8.92 -13.74 -18.57
CA PRO A 20 -7.67 -14.45 -18.78
C PRO A 20 -6.56 -13.78 -17.97
N ILE A 21 -5.97 -14.56 -17.05
CA ILE A 21 -4.72 -14.20 -16.35
C ILE A 21 -3.51 -14.41 -17.29
N SER A 22 -3.72 -14.86 -18.54
CA SER A 22 -2.71 -14.91 -19.59
C SER A 22 -2.96 -13.83 -20.64
N ALA A 23 -1.89 -13.09 -20.97
CA ALA A 23 -1.92 -12.10 -22.01
C ALA A 23 -2.12 -12.73 -23.40
N SER A 24 -3.05 -12.18 -24.20
CA SER A 24 -2.82 -12.06 -25.63
C SER A 24 -3.36 -10.70 -26.10
N SER A 25 -2.54 -9.96 -26.86
CA SER A 25 -2.83 -8.60 -27.31
C SER A 25 -3.85 -8.52 -28.45
N ARG A 26 -4.64 -9.57 -28.69
CA ARG A 26 -5.61 -9.62 -29.80
C ARG A 26 -7.08 -9.48 -29.36
N GLN A 27 -7.40 -9.52 -28.07
CA GLN A 27 -8.76 -9.28 -27.56
C GLN A 27 -9.02 -7.84 -27.08
N VAL A 28 -8.01 -6.97 -27.11
CA VAL A 28 -8.13 -5.56 -26.71
C VAL A 28 -8.90 -4.73 -27.75
N SER A 29 -8.96 -5.15 -29.01
CA SER A 29 -9.70 -4.45 -30.08
C SER A 29 -11.20 -4.72 -30.09
N GLU A 30 -11.67 -5.83 -29.51
CA GLU A 30 -13.12 -6.14 -29.43
C GLU A 30 -13.76 -5.61 -28.15
N LEU A 31 -13.04 -5.60 -27.02
CA LEU A 31 -13.52 -4.94 -25.79
C LEU A 31 -13.62 -3.40 -25.92
N GLY A 32 -12.82 -2.80 -26.81
CA GLY A 32 -12.95 -1.37 -27.15
C GLY A 32 -14.19 -1.04 -28.01
N ARG A 33 -14.75 -2.03 -28.71
CA ARG A 33 -15.97 -1.86 -29.55
C ARG A 33 -17.26 -2.02 -28.75
N VAL A 34 -17.27 -2.91 -27.75
CA VAL A 34 -18.45 -3.11 -26.89
C VAL A 34 -18.70 -1.92 -25.95
N GLU A 35 -17.66 -1.16 -25.58
CA GLU A 35 -17.84 0.10 -24.82
C GLU A 35 -18.38 1.27 -25.68
N THR A 36 -18.37 1.17 -27.02
CA THR A 36 -18.87 2.25 -27.89
C THR A 36 -20.38 2.19 -28.12
N GLU A 37 -21.03 1.03 -27.95
CA GLU A 37 -22.46 0.86 -28.22
C GLU A 37 -23.37 1.01 -26.99
N LEU A 38 -22.81 1.03 -25.77
CA LEU A 38 -23.55 1.33 -24.53
C LEU A 38 -23.50 2.83 -24.12
N GLY A 39 -22.94 3.68 -24.99
CA GLY A 39 -22.74 5.12 -24.73
C GLY A 39 -23.71 6.07 -25.44
N ALA A 40 -24.68 5.56 -26.20
CA ALA A 40 -25.63 6.37 -26.96
C ALA A 40 -27.07 6.18 -26.44
N SER A 41 -27.36 6.70 -25.25
CA SER A 41 -28.69 7.26 -25.00
C SER A 41 -28.52 8.55 -24.22
N SER A 42 -28.84 9.65 -24.90
CA SER A 42 -29.15 10.93 -24.30
C SER A 42 -30.27 10.74 -23.29
N ASP A 43 -30.07 11.17 -22.05
CA ASP A 43 -31.14 11.95 -21.43
C ASP A 43 -30.70 12.86 -20.29
N SER A 44 -31.43 13.95 -20.26
CA SER A 44 -31.28 15.19 -19.53
C SER A 44 -31.36 15.07 -18.01
N SER A 45 -30.70 16.04 -17.35
CA SER A 45 -31.06 16.66 -16.07
C SER A 45 -32.15 15.98 -15.23
N THR A 46 -31.75 15.39 -14.10
CA THR A 46 -32.33 15.62 -12.77
C THR A 46 -31.72 14.63 -11.78
N GLY A 47 -31.42 15.10 -10.57
CA GLY A 47 -30.90 14.24 -9.51
C GLY A 47 -31.85 13.09 -9.22
N ARG A 48 -31.38 11.87 -9.43
CA ARG A 48 -32.00 10.67 -8.87
C ARG A 48 -30.94 9.88 -8.12
N HIS A 49 -31.25 9.64 -6.86
CA HIS A 49 -30.49 8.83 -5.94
C HIS A 49 -30.23 7.45 -6.54
N CYS A 50 -28.97 7.03 -6.58
CA CYS A 50 -28.64 5.62 -6.79
C CYS A 50 -29.16 4.84 -5.58
N THR A 51 -30.31 4.19 -5.73
CA THR A 51 -30.86 3.27 -4.74
C THR A 51 -30.02 2.00 -4.68
N ALA A 52 -29.79 1.52 -3.46
CA ALA A 52 -28.89 0.43 -3.12
C ALA A 52 -29.43 -0.94 -3.57
N SER A 53 -28.60 -1.74 -4.27
CA SER A 53 -28.56 -3.23 -4.17
C SER A 53 -27.40 -3.93 -4.89
N GLY A 54 -26.36 -3.21 -5.31
CA GLY A 54 -25.10 -3.80 -5.76
C GLY A 54 -23.95 -3.42 -4.83
N CYS A 55 -23.94 -3.87 -3.58
CA CYS A 55 -22.82 -3.61 -2.66
C CYS A 55 -21.59 -4.42 -3.12
N PHE A 56 -20.89 -3.95 -4.15
CA PHE A 56 -19.58 -4.46 -4.54
C PHE A 56 -18.59 -4.09 -3.44
N ARG A 57 -18.40 -5.00 -2.48
CA ARG A 57 -17.38 -4.87 -1.43
C ARG A 57 -16.00 -5.13 -2.01
N ALA A 58 -15.06 -4.22 -1.75
CA ALA A 58 -13.65 -4.44 -1.95
C ALA A 58 -13.22 -5.78 -1.30
N LYS A 59 -12.45 -6.58 -2.04
CA LYS A 59 -11.93 -7.88 -1.61
C LYS A 59 -10.46 -7.97 -1.96
N THR A 60 -9.78 -8.98 -1.47
CA THR A 60 -8.45 -9.37 -1.98
C THR A 60 -8.60 -10.43 -3.06
N LEU A 61 -7.59 -10.61 -3.92
CA LEU A 61 -7.56 -11.69 -4.90
C LEU A 61 -7.78 -13.06 -4.25
N GLY A 62 -7.10 -13.35 -3.14
CA GLY A 62 -7.24 -14.62 -2.44
C GLY A 62 -8.68 -14.88 -1.98
N ARG A 63 -9.38 -13.86 -1.48
CA ARG A 63 -10.81 -13.97 -1.13
C ARG A 63 -11.71 -14.15 -2.36
N HIS A 64 -11.36 -13.55 -3.48
CA HIS A 64 -12.07 -13.77 -4.74
C HIS A 64 -11.92 -15.22 -5.19
N VAL A 65 -10.70 -15.75 -5.24
CA VAL A 65 -10.41 -17.15 -5.61
C VAL A 65 -11.13 -18.13 -4.68
N LEU A 66 -11.06 -17.96 -3.36
CA LEU A 66 -11.78 -18.83 -2.41
C LEU A 66 -13.30 -18.87 -2.66
N ARG A 67 -13.89 -17.74 -3.05
CA ARG A 67 -15.31 -17.67 -3.38
C ARG A 67 -15.63 -18.36 -4.71
N SER A 68 -14.73 -18.25 -5.69
CA SER A 68 -14.89 -18.84 -7.01
C SER A 68 -14.66 -20.36 -7.01
N TYR A 69 -13.92 -20.88 -6.04
CA TYR A 69 -13.56 -22.30 -5.94
C TYR A 69 -13.90 -22.87 -4.56
N PRO A 70 -15.19 -22.96 -4.16
CA PRO A 70 -15.55 -23.51 -2.86
C PRO A 70 -15.10 -24.98 -2.72
N LEU A 71 -14.74 -25.38 -1.50
CA LEU A 71 -14.42 -26.78 -1.18
C LEU A 71 -15.64 -27.66 -1.40
N ALA A 72 -15.42 -28.82 -2.00
CA ALA A 72 -16.42 -29.86 -2.19
C ALA A 72 -15.79 -31.24 -1.97
N ASP A 73 -16.55 -32.14 -1.36
CA ASP A 73 -16.10 -33.51 -1.07
C ASP A 73 -16.35 -34.44 -2.26
N GLY A 74 -15.31 -35.20 -2.63
CA GLY A 74 -15.38 -36.21 -3.69
C GLY A 74 -15.16 -35.68 -5.11
N LEU A 75 -15.04 -36.61 -6.05
CA LEU A 75 -14.92 -36.30 -7.49
C LEU A 75 -16.29 -35.98 -8.08
N GLY A 76 -16.33 -35.13 -9.11
CA GLY A 76 -17.57 -34.74 -9.77
C GLY A 76 -17.32 -33.83 -10.98
N PRO A 77 -18.29 -33.71 -11.89
CA PRO A 77 -18.17 -32.84 -13.06
C PRO A 77 -17.95 -31.38 -12.63
N GLY A 78 -17.04 -30.69 -13.32
CA GLY A 78 -16.67 -29.30 -13.03
C GLY A 78 -15.81 -29.09 -11.78
N ARG A 79 -15.39 -30.15 -11.08
CA ARG A 79 -14.52 -30.05 -9.90
C ARG A 79 -13.04 -30.12 -10.27
N VAL A 80 -12.23 -29.28 -9.63
CA VAL A 80 -10.77 -29.26 -9.81
C VAL A 80 -10.10 -29.92 -8.61
N VAL A 81 -9.24 -30.91 -8.86
CA VAL A 81 -8.47 -31.58 -7.79
C VAL A 81 -7.34 -30.66 -7.30
N ILE A 82 -7.49 -30.17 -6.07
CA ILE A 82 -6.53 -29.26 -5.44
C ILE A 82 -5.36 -30.04 -4.84
N PHE A 83 -5.62 -31.10 -4.06
CA PHE A 83 -4.59 -31.98 -3.50
C PHE A 83 -5.02 -33.44 -3.59
N ARG A 84 -4.08 -34.35 -3.86
CA ARG A 84 -4.27 -35.80 -3.81
C ARG A 84 -2.94 -36.47 -3.45
N GLY A 85 -2.87 -37.13 -2.30
CA GLY A 85 -1.67 -37.82 -1.81
C GLY A 85 -0.69 -36.93 -1.03
N LEU A 86 0.57 -37.38 -0.93
CA LEU A 86 1.63 -36.69 -0.18
C LEU A 86 1.95 -35.33 -0.80
N ARG A 87 2.12 -34.32 0.05
CA ARG A 87 2.39 -32.94 -0.38
C ARG A 87 3.88 -32.65 -0.32
N VAL A 88 4.49 -32.35 -1.46
CA VAL A 88 5.91 -31.98 -1.57
C VAL A 88 6.12 -30.49 -1.35
N ARG A 89 7.28 -30.12 -0.82
CA ARG A 89 7.70 -28.72 -0.62
C ARG A 89 8.88 -28.45 -1.52
N ILE A 90 8.76 -27.51 -2.44
CA ILE A 90 9.81 -27.20 -3.41
C ILE A 90 10.29 -25.77 -3.18
N GLY A 91 11.60 -25.60 -3.05
CA GLY A 91 12.25 -24.29 -2.99
C GLY A 91 13.40 -24.25 -3.98
N MET A 92 13.47 -23.19 -4.76
CA MET A 92 14.46 -23.03 -5.81
C MET A 92 15.26 -21.75 -5.62
N HIS A 93 16.57 -21.86 -5.76
CA HIS A 93 17.52 -20.77 -5.69
C HIS A 93 18.53 -20.92 -6.85
N THR A 94 18.93 -19.80 -7.44
CA THR A 94 20.02 -19.73 -8.43
C THR A 94 21.04 -18.69 -7.98
N GLY A 95 22.26 -18.77 -8.53
CA GLY A 95 23.38 -17.91 -8.17
C GLY A 95 24.50 -18.67 -7.46
N MET A 96 25.02 -19.74 -8.07
CA MET A 96 26.26 -20.36 -7.58
C MET A 96 27.44 -19.42 -7.87
N GLU A 97 27.87 -18.69 -6.85
CA GLU A 97 28.95 -17.69 -6.95
C GLU A 97 30.32 -18.33 -7.22
N ASP A 98 30.58 -19.50 -6.62
CA ASP A 98 31.86 -20.19 -6.72
C ASP A 98 31.67 -21.63 -7.23
N SER A 99 32.28 -21.90 -8.39
CA SER A 99 32.29 -23.21 -9.06
C SER A 99 32.87 -24.34 -8.22
N ARG A 100 33.76 -24.03 -7.26
CA ARG A 100 34.35 -25.02 -6.33
C ARG A 100 33.31 -25.70 -5.43
N ASN A 101 32.11 -25.14 -5.33
CA ASN A 101 31.01 -25.74 -4.60
C ASN A 101 30.34 -26.91 -5.36
N ALA A 102 30.71 -27.17 -6.61
CA ALA A 102 30.27 -28.33 -7.38
C ALA A 102 31.41 -29.36 -7.46
N VAL A 103 31.35 -30.40 -6.64
CA VAL A 103 32.42 -31.41 -6.52
C VAL A 103 31.88 -32.78 -6.91
N TYR A 104 32.58 -33.50 -7.78
CA TYR A 104 32.24 -34.90 -8.06
C TYR A 104 32.66 -35.79 -6.90
N ASN A 105 31.69 -36.37 -6.19
CA ASN A 105 31.94 -37.31 -5.12
C ASN A 105 32.11 -38.71 -5.72
N ARG A 106 33.36 -39.20 -5.78
CA ARG A 106 33.69 -40.51 -6.38
C ARG A 106 33.00 -41.66 -5.65
N THR A 107 32.92 -41.62 -4.32
CA THR A 107 32.30 -42.68 -3.51
C THR A 107 30.79 -42.77 -3.76
N ALA A 108 30.11 -41.62 -3.88
CA ALA A 108 28.68 -41.56 -4.15
C ALA A 108 28.34 -41.66 -5.65
N GLY A 109 29.34 -41.64 -6.54
CA GLY A 109 29.16 -41.67 -8.00
C GLY A 109 28.36 -40.50 -8.57
N ARG A 110 28.36 -39.32 -7.92
CA ARG A 110 27.51 -38.18 -8.31
C ARG A 110 28.11 -36.82 -7.97
N MET A 111 27.66 -35.78 -8.67
CA MET A 111 27.96 -34.39 -8.32
C MET A 111 27.33 -34.03 -6.97
N GLN A 112 28.10 -33.36 -6.12
CA GLN A 112 27.69 -32.83 -4.84
C GLN A 112 27.83 -31.31 -4.85
N TYR A 113 26.75 -30.63 -4.44
CA TYR A 113 26.63 -29.18 -4.45
C TYR A 113 26.59 -28.65 -3.01
N THR A 114 27.55 -27.82 -2.63
CA THR A 114 27.73 -27.27 -1.27
C THR A 114 27.69 -25.74 -1.25
N GLY A 115 27.96 -25.11 -0.11
CA GLY A 115 28.05 -23.65 -0.01
C GLY A 115 26.71 -22.89 0.12
N GLY A 116 26.80 -21.56 0.01
CA GLY A 116 25.71 -20.64 0.33
C GLY A 116 24.47 -20.81 -0.54
N PHE A 117 24.62 -21.11 -1.83
CA PHE A 117 23.49 -21.27 -2.76
C PHE A 117 22.64 -22.52 -2.42
N SER A 118 23.29 -23.62 -2.00
CA SER A 118 22.63 -24.86 -1.56
C SER A 118 21.88 -24.62 -0.23
N ALA A 119 22.49 -23.86 0.70
CA ALA A 119 21.83 -23.42 1.91
C ALA A 119 20.62 -22.50 1.62
N ALA A 120 20.75 -21.56 0.68
CA ALA A 120 19.67 -20.67 0.26
C ALA A 120 18.48 -21.44 -0.35
N ALA A 121 18.74 -22.42 -1.22
CA ALA A 121 17.71 -23.31 -1.76
C ALA A 121 16.93 -24.04 -0.64
N ARG A 122 17.65 -24.57 0.36
CA ARG A 122 17.05 -25.19 1.55
C ARG A 122 16.22 -24.21 2.36
N ILE A 123 16.69 -22.98 2.57
CA ILE A 123 15.95 -21.95 3.30
C ILE A 123 14.63 -21.61 2.58
N VAL A 124 14.65 -21.44 1.25
CA VAL A 124 13.44 -21.22 0.44
C VAL A 124 12.49 -22.42 0.52
N GLN A 125 13.02 -23.65 0.46
CA GLN A 125 12.22 -24.88 0.56
C GLN A 125 11.57 -25.03 1.95
N ASN A 126 12.29 -24.65 3.00
CA ASN A 126 11.78 -24.62 4.37
C ASN A 126 10.68 -23.57 4.56
N ALA A 127 10.62 -22.51 3.74
CA ALA A 127 9.51 -21.55 3.74
C ALA A 127 8.27 -22.09 2.99
N ALA A 128 8.43 -22.97 2.00
CA ALA A 128 7.36 -23.43 1.12
C ALA A 128 6.34 -24.37 1.82
N PRO A 129 5.03 -24.07 1.84
CA PRO A 129 4.02 -25.02 2.31
C PRO A 129 3.92 -26.23 1.37
N GLY A 130 3.38 -27.35 1.87
CA GLY A 130 3.20 -28.54 1.06
C GLY A 130 2.26 -28.28 -0.12
N GLY A 131 2.70 -28.62 -1.33
CA GLY A 131 1.97 -28.43 -2.59
C GLY A 131 2.33 -27.15 -3.35
N LEU A 132 3.29 -26.34 -2.86
CA LEU A 132 3.79 -25.15 -3.53
C LEU A 132 5.27 -25.26 -3.92
N SER A 133 5.60 -24.58 -5.02
CA SER A 133 6.97 -24.32 -5.47
C SER A 133 7.30 -22.85 -5.25
N LEU A 134 8.25 -22.58 -4.35
CA LEU A 134 8.73 -21.23 -4.11
C LEU A 134 10.07 -20.97 -4.79
N LEU A 135 10.22 -19.76 -5.33
CA LEU A 135 11.42 -19.22 -5.93
C LEU A 135 11.89 -18.02 -5.10
N CYS A 136 13.20 -17.86 -4.94
CA CYS A 136 13.75 -16.56 -4.54
C CYS A 136 13.71 -15.55 -5.70
N GLU A 137 13.97 -14.29 -5.39
CA GLU A 137 14.08 -13.23 -6.39
C GLU A 137 15.10 -13.51 -7.49
N HIS A 138 16.29 -13.98 -7.14
CA HIS A 138 17.35 -14.28 -8.11
C HIS A 138 16.89 -15.33 -9.13
N THR A 139 16.22 -16.39 -8.67
CA THR A 139 15.65 -17.41 -9.56
C THR A 139 14.59 -16.82 -10.46
N LYS A 140 13.69 -15.99 -9.90
CA LYS A 140 12.64 -15.34 -10.68
C LYS A 140 13.23 -14.38 -11.73
N GLN A 141 14.30 -13.65 -11.42
CA GLN A 141 14.98 -12.76 -12.37
C GLN A 141 15.63 -13.58 -13.50
N ALA A 142 16.27 -14.71 -13.16
CA ALA A 142 16.91 -15.59 -14.13
C ALA A 142 15.93 -16.28 -15.10
N LEU A 143 14.66 -16.47 -14.73
CA LEU A 143 13.64 -16.98 -15.66
C LEU A 143 13.35 -15.99 -16.80
N GLY A 144 13.54 -14.69 -16.59
CA GLY A 144 13.19 -13.67 -17.58
C GLY A 144 11.68 -13.44 -17.74
N GLY A 145 11.31 -12.41 -18.51
CA GLY A 145 9.92 -11.96 -18.64
C GLY A 145 9.03 -12.83 -19.55
N ALA A 146 9.63 -13.58 -20.47
CA ALA A 146 8.90 -14.38 -21.46
C ALA A 146 8.54 -15.79 -20.97
N PHE A 147 9.26 -16.30 -19.97
CA PHE A 147 9.15 -17.68 -19.47
C PHE A 147 7.72 -18.10 -19.14
N GLY A 148 6.95 -17.21 -18.51
CA GLY A 148 5.58 -17.53 -18.12
C GLY A 148 4.66 -17.78 -19.32
N ALA A 149 4.83 -17.01 -20.40
CA ALA A 149 4.05 -17.17 -21.62
C ALA A 149 4.51 -18.38 -22.44
N GLU A 150 5.82 -18.60 -22.54
CA GLU A 150 6.42 -19.71 -23.30
C GLU A 150 6.10 -21.09 -22.71
N HIS A 151 5.99 -21.17 -21.37
CA HIS A 151 5.80 -22.44 -20.68
C HIS A 151 4.43 -22.60 -20.01
N ASP A 152 3.52 -21.63 -20.18
CA ASP A 152 2.22 -21.60 -19.49
C ASP A 152 2.37 -21.73 -17.96
N VAL A 153 3.25 -20.90 -17.38
CA VAL A 153 3.53 -20.85 -15.94
C VAL A 153 3.27 -19.44 -15.41
N VAL A 154 2.51 -19.35 -14.32
CA VAL A 154 2.35 -18.10 -13.57
C VAL A 154 3.39 -18.06 -12.45
N VAL A 155 4.17 -16.97 -12.41
CA VAL A 155 5.10 -16.67 -11.31
C VAL A 155 4.55 -15.48 -10.53
N ALA A 156 3.91 -15.75 -9.39
CA ALA A 156 3.28 -14.72 -8.57
C ALA A 156 4.17 -14.32 -7.40
N HIS A 157 4.35 -13.03 -7.17
CA HIS A 157 5.03 -12.49 -5.99
C HIS A 157 4.20 -12.77 -4.74
N MET A 158 4.80 -13.43 -3.75
CA MET A 158 4.11 -13.89 -2.55
C MET A 158 4.35 -13.01 -1.33
N GLY A 159 5.08 -11.91 -1.49
CA GLY A 159 5.45 -11.01 -0.41
C GLY A 159 6.95 -11.04 -0.13
N GLU A 160 7.37 -10.17 0.77
CA GLU A 160 8.66 -10.26 1.43
C GLU A 160 8.51 -10.98 2.75
N HIS A 161 9.45 -11.87 3.03
CA HIS A 161 9.40 -12.75 4.18
C HIS A 161 10.75 -12.76 4.88
N VAL A 162 10.72 -12.69 6.21
CA VAL A 162 11.90 -12.97 7.02
C VAL A 162 12.03 -14.48 7.19
N ILE A 163 13.05 -15.06 6.54
CA ILE A 163 13.34 -16.50 6.57
C ILE A 163 14.81 -16.75 6.90
N GLY A 164 15.14 -17.98 7.29
CA GLY A 164 16.49 -18.38 7.72
C GLY A 164 16.53 -18.92 9.14
N GLY A 165 17.72 -19.36 9.56
CA GLY A 165 18.00 -19.78 10.94
C GLY A 165 18.09 -18.58 11.89
N GLU A 166 18.29 -18.83 13.19
CA GLU A 166 18.37 -17.76 14.20
C GLU A 166 19.51 -16.78 13.92
N ASP A 167 20.67 -17.29 13.51
CA ASP A 167 21.88 -16.49 13.26
C ASP A 167 21.95 -15.88 11.84
N ALA A 168 20.97 -16.18 10.98
CA ALA A 168 21.03 -15.84 9.54
C ALA A 168 19.66 -15.45 8.96
N ARG A 169 18.89 -14.65 9.70
CA ARG A 169 17.59 -14.13 9.24
C ARG A 169 17.80 -13.14 8.09
N ARG A 170 17.04 -13.32 7.02
CA ARG A 170 17.08 -12.44 5.84
C ARG A 170 15.67 -12.10 5.41
N LEU A 171 15.44 -10.83 5.07
CA LEU A 171 14.25 -10.40 4.35
C LEU A 171 14.44 -10.75 2.88
N VAL A 172 13.54 -11.55 2.31
CA VAL A 172 13.63 -11.96 0.90
C VAL A 172 12.27 -11.90 0.20
N HIS A 173 12.28 -11.53 -1.07
CA HIS A 173 11.10 -11.70 -1.93
C HIS A 173 10.95 -13.18 -2.30
N LEU A 174 9.76 -13.72 -2.06
CA LEU A 174 9.39 -15.07 -2.46
C LEU A 174 8.36 -15.01 -3.60
N TYR A 175 8.46 -15.96 -4.52
CA TYR A 175 7.54 -16.10 -5.64
C TYR A 175 7.00 -17.52 -5.70
N ALA A 176 5.73 -17.70 -6.01
CA ALA A 176 5.15 -19.01 -6.26
C ALA A 176 5.04 -19.26 -7.77
N ALA A 177 5.56 -20.40 -8.23
CA ALA A 177 5.44 -20.85 -9.61
C ALA A 177 4.39 -21.96 -9.71
N PHE A 178 3.38 -21.77 -10.56
CA PHE A 178 2.27 -22.71 -10.73
C PHE A 178 1.64 -22.57 -12.12
N ARG A 179 0.98 -23.64 -12.59
CA ARG A 179 0.15 -23.59 -13.81
C ARG A 179 -1.17 -22.84 -13.53
N PRO A 180 -1.78 -22.13 -14.49
CA PRO A 180 -3.04 -21.40 -14.24
C PRO A 180 -4.15 -22.22 -13.55
N HIS A 181 -4.34 -23.48 -13.96
CA HIS A 181 -5.33 -24.39 -13.35
C HIS A 181 -5.05 -24.74 -11.87
N GLN A 182 -3.82 -24.48 -11.38
CA GLN A 182 -3.41 -24.70 -9.99
C GLN A 182 -3.65 -23.49 -9.10
N LEU A 183 -4.15 -22.37 -9.63
CA LEU A 183 -4.44 -21.16 -8.83
C LEU A 183 -5.22 -21.45 -7.54
N PRO A 184 -6.26 -22.32 -7.50
CA PRO A 184 -6.95 -22.64 -6.26
C PRO A 184 -6.02 -23.25 -5.19
N ARG A 185 -4.96 -23.97 -5.58
CA ARG A 185 -3.99 -24.54 -4.62
C ARG A 185 -3.31 -23.48 -3.78
N LEU A 186 -3.08 -22.29 -4.33
CA LEU A 186 -2.42 -21.21 -3.60
C LEU A 186 -3.20 -20.73 -2.38
N VAL A 187 -4.53 -20.71 -2.47
CA VAL A 187 -5.39 -20.21 -1.38
C VAL A 187 -5.76 -21.29 -0.36
N TYR A 188 -5.66 -22.57 -0.76
CA TYR A 188 -5.86 -23.72 0.12
C TYR A 188 -4.56 -24.31 0.69
N ALA A 189 -3.41 -23.88 0.17
CA ALA A 189 -2.13 -24.17 0.77
C ALA A 189 -2.00 -23.47 2.13
N GLN A 190 -1.19 -24.04 3.01
CA GLN A 190 -0.83 -23.37 4.26
C GLN A 190 -0.07 -22.06 3.98
N ALA A 191 0.01 -21.20 4.99
CA ALA A 191 0.85 -20.01 4.97
C ALA A 191 2.28 -20.32 4.54
N ILE A 192 2.91 -19.38 3.82
CA ILE A 192 4.36 -19.36 3.72
C ILE A 192 4.92 -19.29 5.14
N ARG A 193 5.87 -20.18 5.43
CA ARG A 193 6.51 -20.26 6.74
C ARG A 193 7.57 -19.18 6.84
N SER A 194 7.20 -18.06 7.43
CA SER A 194 8.10 -16.93 7.71
C SER A 194 8.06 -16.56 9.19
N LYS A 195 9.12 -15.90 9.66
CA LYS A 195 9.14 -15.32 11.02
C LYS A 195 8.25 -14.06 11.04
N PRO A 196 7.46 -13.83 12.10
CA PRO A 196 6.72 -12.59 12.26
C PRO A 196 7.68 -11.40 12.20
N SER A 197 7.38 -10.42 11.36
CA SER A 197 8.19 -9.22 11.23
C SER A 197 7.38 -8.09 10.61
N PRO A 198 7.51 -6.85 11.11
CA PRO A 198 6.88 -5.68 10.50
C PRO A 198 7.43 -5.36 9.10
N LEU A 199 8.55 -5.97 8.70
CA LEU A 199 9.12 -5.85 7.37
C LEU A 199 8.44 -6.76 6.33
N SER A 200 7.60 -7.70 6.75
CA SER A 200 6.98 -8.64 5.82
C SER A 200 5.85 -7.98 5.05
N SER A 201 5.90 -8.04 3.70
CA SER A 201 4.92 -7.41 2.82
C SER A 201 3.89 -8.38 2.27
N LEU A 202 2.74 -7.85 1.83
CA LEU A 202 1.68 -8.65 1.23
C LEU A 202 2.07 -9.18 -0.17
N GLY A 203 1.76 -10.46 -0.43
CA GLY A 203 1.79 -11.05 -1.75
C GLY A 203 0.54 -10.77 -2.60
N VAL A 204 0.55 -11.28 -3.83
CA VAL A 204 -0.53 -11.13 -4.82
C VAL A 204 -1.90 -11.60 -4.32
N LEU A 205 -1.97 -12.61 -3.45
CA LEU A 205 -3.26 -13.04 -2.85
C LEU A 205 -3.85 -12.00 -1.89
N GLY A 206 -3.02 -11.15 -1.29
CA GLY A 206 -3.43 -10.01 -0.46
C GLY A 206 -3.79 -8.76 -1.26
N ALA A 207 -3.48 -8.73 -2.57
CA ALA A 207 -3.74 -7.58 -3.42
C ALA A 207 -5.25 -7.31 -3.54
N PRO A 208 -5.70 -6.05 -3.43
CA PRO A 208 -7.10 -5.67 -3.70
C PRO A 208 -7.63 -6.14 -5.07
N TYR A 209 -8.91 -6.49 -5.13
CA TYR A 209 -9.59 -6.96 -6.34
C TYR A 209 -11.01 -6.41 -6.39
N GLY A 210 -11.42 -5.92 -7.57
CA GLY A 210 -12.70 -5.24 -7.78
C GLY A 210 -12.58 -3.75 -7.48
N GLU A 211 -13.19 -3.27 -6.40
CA GLU A 211 -13.00 -1.90 -5.93
C GLU A 211 -11.74 -1.81 -5.06
N ALA A 212 -10.89 -0.82 -5.32
CA ALA A 212 -9.65 -0.59 -4.58
C ALA A 212 -9.42 0.91 -4.33
N VAL A 213 -8.75 1.21 -3.23
CA VAL A 213 -8.13 2.51 -3.00
C VAL A 213 -6.73 2.47 -3.60
N ILE A 214 -6.41 3.45 -4.43
CA ILE A 214 -5.09 3.60 -5.06
C ILE A 214 -4.41 4.83 -4.48
N GLY A 215 -3.17 4.68 -4.05
CA GLY A 215 -2.34 5.77 -3.56
C GLY A 215 -1.08 5.94 -4.39
N TYR A 216 -0.78 7.18 -4.75
CA TYR A 216 0.50 7.59 -5.34
C TYR A 216 1.22 8.49 -4.35
N MET A 217 2.41 8.08 -3.93
CA MET A 217 3.28 8.90 -3.09
C MET A 217 4.60 9.14 -3.82
N HIS A 218 5.06 10.39 -3.86
CA HIS A 218 6.24 10.80 -4.60
C HIS A 218 7.23 11.55 -3.73
N ALA A 219 8.52 11.24 -3.90
CA ALA A 219 9.62 12.11 -3.52
C ALA A 219 9.82 13.22 -4.57
N VAL A 220 9.70 14.47 -4.11
CA VAL A 220 9.88 15.70 -4.88
C VAL A 220 11.35 16.07 -4.88
N GLY A 221 11.88 16.47 -6.04
CA GLY A 221 13.28 16.90 -6.18
C GLY A 221 14.29 15.75 -6.30
N LEU A 222 13.87 14.49 -6.32
CA LEU A 222 14.79 13.34 -6.37
C LEU A 222 15.70 13.37 -7.60
N ALA A 223 15.18 13.71 -8.79
CA ALA A 223 16.00 13.80 -10.01
C ALA A 223 17.13 14.84 -9.89
N SER A 224 16.85 15.99 -9.26
CA SER A 224 17.86 17.01 -8.96
C SER A 224 18.89 16.49 -7.96
N LEU A 225 18.45 15.78 -6.92
CA LEU A 225 19.35 15.16 -5.95
C LEU A 225 20.22 14.06 -6.58
N GLN A 226 19.68 13.24 -7.49
CA GLN A 226 20.45 12.23 -8.23
C GLN A 226 21.52 12.86 -9.12
N THR A 227 21.21 14.01 -9.72
CA THR A 227 22.16 14.77 -10.54
C THR A 227 23.28 15.37 -9.68
N TYR A 228 22.95 15.80 -8.47
CA TYR A 228 23.92 16.32 -7.50
C TYR A 228 24.82 15.20 -6.94
N ASP A 229 24.22 14.15 -6.40
CA ASP A 229 24.92 12.99 -5.83
C ASP A 229 24.02 11.74 -5.87
N MET A 230 24.36 10.79 -6.74
CA MET A 230 23.63 9.52 -6.87
C MET A 230 23.69 8.66 -5.61
N GLY A 231 24.81 8.68 -4.87
CA GLY A 231 25.00 7.89 -3.66
C GLY A 231 24.14 8.42 -2.52
N LEU A 232 24.13 9.74 -2.34
CA LEU A 232 23.26 10.41 -1.38
C LEU A 232 21.77 10.18 -1.69
N ALA A 233 21.40 10.30 -2.97
CA ALA A 233 20.05 10.03 -3.44
C ALA A 233 19.62 8.58 -3.15
N ALA A 234 20.49 7.61 -3.44
CA ALA A 234 20.22 6.19 -3.21
C ALA A 234 20.05 5.89 -1.71
N HIS A 235 20.92 6.42 -0.84
CA HIS A 235 20.81 6.25 0.61
C HIS A 235 19.51 6.87 1.15
N SER A 236 19.21 8.10 0.74
CA SER A 236 17.99 8.81 1.16
C SER A 236 16.74 8.08 0.70
N LEU A 237 16.74 7.57 -0.53
CA LEU A 237 15.65 6.77 -1.07
C LEU A 237 15.47 5.46 -0.28
N ALA A 238 16.54 4.82 0.19
CA ALA A 238 16.46 3.63 1.05
C ALA A 238 15.81 3.94 2.41
N VAL A 239 16.13 5.08 3.03
CA VAL A 239 15.48 5.54 4.28
C VAL A 239 13.99 5.76 4.05
N TYR A 240 13.62 6.50 3.01
CA TYR A 240 12.21 6.74 2.64
C TYR A 240 11.43 5.44 2.40
N ARG A 241 11.97 4.53 1.58
CA ARG A 241 11.35 3.25 1.25
C ARG A 241 11.13 2.39 2.50
N ARG A 242 12.14 2.31 3.38
CA ARG A 242 12.03 1.56 4.64
C ARG A 242 10.91 2.11 5.51
N THR A 243 10.86 3.41 5.70
CA THR A 243 9.82 4.09 6.50
C THR A 243 8.42 3.85 5.92
N ALA A 244 8.26 4.08 4.62
CA ALA A 244 6.98 3.90 3.94
C ALA A 244 6.50 2.44 3.93
N SER A 245 7.41 1.48 3.76
CA SER A 245 7.10 0.04 3.77
C SER A 245 6.69 -0.46 5.16
N LEU A 246 7.33 0.01 6.23
CA LEU A 246 6.91 -0.31 7.60
C LEU A 246 5.49 0.18 7.88
N ALA A 247 5.19 1.43 7.52
CA ALA A 247 3.83 1.98 7.63
C ALA A 247 2.83 1.23 6.75
N LEU A 248 3.24 0.83 5.54
CA LEU A 248 2.38 0.11 4.58
C LEU A 248 1.99 -1.27 5.12
N ASN A 249 2.96 -2.01 5.63
CA ASN A 249 2.77 -3.34 6.21
C ASN A 249 1.87 -3.26 7.45
N ALA A 250 2.08 -2.27 8.32
CA ALA A 250 1.23 -2.03 9.49
C ALA A 250 -0.23 -1.74 9.11
N CYS A 251 -0.46 -1.07 7.97
CA CYS A 251 -1.80 -0.75 7.47
C CYS A 251 -2.41 -1.86 6.57
N GLY A 252 -1.69 -2.96 6.33
CA GLY A 252 -2.14 -4.03 5.45
C GLY A 252 -2.32 -3.59 3.98
N GLY A 253 -1.47 -2.67 3.52
CA GLY A 253 -1.46 -2.20 2.14
C GLY A 253 -0.65 -3.10 1.21
N TYR A 254 -0.98 -3.08 -0.07
CA TYR A 254 -0.29 -3.83 -1.11
C TYR A 254 0.61 -2.91 -1.94
N LEU A 255 1.90 -3.21 -2.02
CA LEU A 255 2.85 -2.50 -2.89
C LEU A 255 2.73 -3.01 -4.33
N VAL A 256 2.28 -2.14 -5.22
CA VAL A 256 2.08 -2.40 -6.64
C VAL A 256 3.39 -2.18 -7.40
N GLU A 257 3.97 -1.00 -7.21
CA GLU A 257 5.17 -0.56 -7.91
C GLU A 257 5.96 0.38 -7.02
N GLU A 258 7.28 0.27 -7.13
CA GLU A 258 8.25 1.18 -6.55
C GLU A 258 9.26 1.52 -7.64
N SER A 259 9.39 2.80 -7.96
CA SER A 259 10.28 3.28 -9.03
C SER A 259 10.69 4.72 -8.74
N ASP A 260 12.00 5.02 -8.69
CA ASP A 260 12.54 6.39 -8.61
C ASP A 260 11.79 7.38 -7.69
N GLY A 261 11.56 6.98 -6.44
CA GLY A 261 10.85 7.82 -5.44
C GLY A 261 9.33 7.81 -5.53
N LEU A 262 8.74 7.11 -6.50
CA LEU A 262 7.31 6.75 -6.53
C LEU A 262 7.07 5.48 -5.71
N LEU A 263 6.05 5.53 -4.87
CA LEU A 263 5.36 4.37 -4.32
C LEU A 263 3.92 4.36 -4.82
N LEU A 264 3.57 3.31 -5.55
CA LEU A 264 2.22 3.00 -5.97
C LEU A 264 1.68 1.87 -5.10
N VAL A 265 0.60 2.15 -4.38
CA VAL A 265 0.02 1.22 -3.40
C VAL A 265 -1.47 1.05 -3.61
N ALA A 266 -1.99 -0.09 -3.15
CA ALA A 266 -3.40 -0.40 -3.18
C ALA A 266 -3.91 -0.88 -1.82
N PHE A 267 -5.12 -0.46 -1.45
CA PHE A 267 -5.81 -0.90 -0.23
C PHE A 267 -7.24 -1.35 -0.53
N THR A 268 -7.76 -2.22 0.33
CA THR A 268 -9.17 -2.63 0.30
C THR A 268 -10.10 -1.63 1.02
N ARG A 269 -9.54 -0.70 1.80
CA ARG A 269 -10.28 0.22 2.67
C ARG A 269 -9.69 1.62 2.63
N ALA A 270 -10.55 2.62 2.88
CA ALA A 270 -10.17 4.03 2.83
C ALA A 270 -9.34 4.46 4.06
N THR A 271 -9.75 4.05 5.26
CA THR A 271 -9.08 4.49 6.49
C THR A 271 -7.61 4.05 6.55
N PRO A 272 -7.24 2.77 6.34
CA PRO A 272 -5.83 2.36 6.35
C PRO A 272 -4.97 3.06 5.29
N ALA A 273 -5.56 3.40 4.14
CA ALA A 273 -4.84 4.09 3.07
C ALA A 273 -4.46 5.53 3.47
N LEU A 274 -5.40 6.26 4.08
CA LEU A 274 -5.13 7.60 4.60
C LEU A 274 -4.18 7.55 5.81
N THR A 275 -4.36 6.59 6.72
CA THR A 275 -3.44 6.36 7.84
C THR A 275 -2.02 6.11 7.34
N TRP A 276 -1.83 5.23 6.36
CA TRP A 276 -0.51 4.97 5.76
C TRP A 276 0.14 6.24 5.22
N ALA A 277 -0.60 7.02 4.42
CA ALA A 277 -0.05 8.22 3.80
C ALA A 277 0.38 9.26 4.84
N LEU A 278 -0.46 9.51 5.84
CA LEU A 278 -0.19 10.48 6.90
C LEU A 278 0.93 10.01 7.84
N THR A 279 0.90 8.73 8.25
CA THR A 279 1.93 8.13 9.10
C THR A 279 3.29 8.18 8.40
N THR A 280 3.35 7.89 7.10
CA THR A 280 4.59 7.94 6.33
C THR A 280 5.18 9.34 6.32
N LEU A 281 4.36 10.38 6.08
CA LEU A 281 4.84 11.77 6.12
C LEU A 281 5.38 12.15 7.50
N ARG A 282 4.68 11.80 8.58
CA ARG A 282 5.12 12.07 9.95
C ARG A 282 6.43 11.35 10.28
N GLN A 283 6.50 10.05 10.00
CA GLN A 283 7.72 9.27 10.27
C GLN A 283 8.89 9.72 9.41
N CYS A 284 8.65 10.26 8.21
CA CYS A 284 9.72 10.88 7.42
C CYS A 284 10.31 12.11 8.11
N LEU A 285 9.55 12.87 8.90
CA LEU A 285 10.12 13.99 9.66
C LEU A 285 11.09 13.50 10.74
N GLU A 286 10.85 12.34 11.31
CA GLU A 286 11.65 11.76 12.41
C GLU A 286 12.73 10.78 11.94
N ALA A 287 12.79 10.47 10.63
CA ALA A 287 13.67 9.44 10.10
C ALA A 287 15.17 9.80 10.20
N ASP A 288 16.02 8.78 10.26
CA ASP A 288 17.48 8.91 10.31
C ASP A 288 18.06 9.28 8.93
N TRP A 289 17.78 10.49 8.46
CA TRP A 289 18.29 10.99 7.18
C TRP A 289 19.82 11.12 7.19
N PRO A 290 20.49 10.87 6.05
CA PRO A 290 21.90 11.16 5.91
C PRO A 290 22.18 12.64 6.24
N PRO A 291 23.17 12.97 7.09
CA PRO A 291 23.44 14.37 7.45
C PRO A 291 23.70 15.27 6.23
N ALA A 292 24.34 14.75 5.19
CA ALA A 292 24.56 15.49 3.93
C ALA A 292 23.25 15.91 3.23
N LEU A 293 22.17 15.12 3.36
CA LEU A 293 20.85 15.50 2.84
C LEU A 293 20.28 16.70 3.61
N LEU A 294 20.45 16.74 4.93
CA LEU A 294 19.93 17.81 5.79
C LEU A 294 20.67 19.15 5.60
N HIS A 295 21.88 19.13 5.06
CA HIS A 295 22.60 20.35 4.65
C HIS A 295 22.24 20.80 3.23
N HIS A 296 21.48 19.99 2.47
CA HIS A 296 21.09 20.28 1.10
C HIS A 296 19.70 20.93 1.07
N GLU A 297 19.48 21.93 0.22
CA GLU A 297 18.20 22.68 0.13
C GLU A 297 16.96 21.79 -0.13
N LEU A 298 17.17 20.65 -0.78
CA LEU A 298 16.12 19.65 -1.07
C LEU A 298 15.74 18.77 0.14
N GLY A 299 16.53 18.82 1.22
CA GLY A 299 16.40 17.95 2.39
C GLY A 299 16.49 18.66 3.73
N GLU A 300 16.78 19.96 3.73
CA GLU A 300 17.00 20.77 4.91
C GLU A 300 15.85 20.75 5.91
N GLU A 301 16.16 21.09 7.16
CA GLU A 301 15.19 21.25 8.22
C GLU A 301 14.57 22.65 8.16
N ILE A 302 13.23 22.72 8.15
CA ILE A 302 12.49 23.98 8.12
C ILE A 302 11.54 24.00 9.31
N MET A 303 11.69 24.99 10.19
CA MET A 303 10.87 25.18 11.39
C MET A 303 10.08 26.49 11.33
N LEU A 304 8.85 26.47 11.83
CA LEU A 304 8.08 27.69 12.11
C LEU A 304 8.23 28.09 13.57
N HIS A 305 8.71 29.31 13.78
CA HIS A 305 8.76 29.92 15.09
C HIS A 305 7.36 30.40 15.50
N ALA A 306 6.90 30.00 16.69
CA ALA A 306 5.51 30.22 17.12
C ALA A 306 5.11 31.68 17.44
N HIS A 307 5.94 32.68 17.12
CA HIS A 307 5.63 34.11 17.32
C HIS A 307 4.34 34.58 16.61
N LEU A 308 3.80 33.80 15.66
CA LEU A 308 2.51 34.07 15.00
C LEU A 308 1.27 33.69 15.84
N ARG A 309 1.41 33.02 16.99
CA ARG A 309 0.27 32.71 17.89
C ARG A 309 -0.18 33.91 18.72
N GLN A 310 0.68 34.90 18.97
CA GLN A 310 0.40 35.99 19.94
C GLN A 310 -0.40 37.18 19.37
N SER A 311 -0.77 37.21 18.09
CA SER A 311 -1.37 38.42 17.48
C SER A 311 -2.85 38.70 17.84
N LYS A 312 -3.55 37.88 18.64
CA LYS A 312 -4.97 38.15 19.00
C LYS A 312 -5.37 37.94 20.47
N SER A 313 -4.43 37.99 21.42
CA SER A 313 -4.78 38.09 22.85
C SER A 313 -3.81 38.98 23.62
N ARG A 314 -3.77 40.27 23.29
CA ARG A 314 -3.33 41.31 24.25
C ARG A 314 -4.53 42.22 24.53
N ALA A 315 -5.52 41.67 25.20
CA ALA A 315 -6.30 42.46 26.15
C ALA A 315 -5.69 42.16 27.53
N ALA A 316 -5.05 43.20 28.07
CA ALA A 316 -4.46 43.38 29.39
C ALA A 316 -4.57 42.23 30.41
N SER A 317 -3.43 41.68 30.79
CA SER A 317 -3.11 41.45 32.20
C SER A 317 -1.59 41.54 32.42
N HIS A 318 -1.21 42.33 33.42
CA HIS A 318 0.16 42.44 33.91
C HIS A 318 0.54 41.15 34.66
N GLY A 319 1.68 40.54 34.30
CA GLY A 319 2.29 39.50 35.14
C GLY A 319 3.31 38.61 34.42
N HIS A 320 4.55 38.68 34.89
CA HIS A 320 5.68 37.73 34.77
C HIS A 320 6.33 37.47 33.39
N PRO A 321 7.64 37.81 33.21
CA PRO A 321 8.45 37.30 32.13
C PRO A 321 8.96 35.90 32.51
N GLY A 322 8.13 34.89 32.30
CA GLY A 322 8.51 33.49 32.31
C GLY A 322 8.37 32.95 30.90
N THR A 323 9.46 33.02 30.12
CA THR A 323 9.60 32.45 28.78
C THR A 323 9.39 30.94 28.80
N ALA A 324 8.14 30.50 28.63
CA ALA A 324 7.91 29.18 28.07
C ALA A 324 8.56 29.15 26.68
N PRO A 325 9.40 28.16 26.33
CA PRO A 325 9.96 28.07 24.99
C PRO A 325 8.80 28.05 24.01
N ALA A 326 8.86 28.94 23.01
CA ALA A 326 7.94 28.88 21.90
C ALA A 326 8.10 27.49 21.26
N ASP A 327 7.04 26.69 21.22
CA ASP A 327 7.08 25.38 20.56
C ASP A 327 7.31 25.61 19.06
N ASP A 328 8.57 25.48 18.62
CA ASP A 328 8.90 25.53 17.20
C ASP A 328 8.28 24.32 16.49
N LEU A 329 7.56 24.58 15.40
CA LEU A 329 6.89 23.54 14.63
C LEU A 329 7.77 23.12 13.44
N LEU A 330 8.28 21.90 13.47
CA LEU A 330 8.99 21.31 12.35
C LEU A 330 8.04 21.10 11.15
N LEU A 331 8.32 21.75 10.03
CA LEU A 331 7.54 21.64 8.80
C LEU A 331 8.10 20.60 7.84
N PHE A 332 9.41 20.64 7.62
CA PHE A 332 10.08 19.77 6.68
C PHE A 332 11.42 19.30 7.23
N ARG A 333 11.75 18.05 6.93
CA ARG A 333 13.02 17.42 7.24
C ARG A 333 13.22 16.21 6.33
N GLY A 334 14.37 16.12 5.68
CA GLY A 334 14.70 15.08 4.71
C GLY A 334 13.90 15.17 3.40
N LEU A 335 13.76 14.04 2.70
CA LEU A 335 13.14 14.03 1.37
C LEU A 335 11.73 14.63 1.40
N ARG A 336 11.45 15.48 0.41
CA ARG A 336 10.17 16.14 0.26
C ARG A 336 9.15 15.17 -0.30
N ILE A 337 8.15 14.76 0.49
CA ILE A 337 7.16 13.76 0.06
C ILE A 337 5.78 14.39 -0.11
N LYS A 338 5.00 13.92 -1.08
CA LYS A 338 3.58 14.23 -1.23
C LYS A 338 2.77 13.01 -1.66
N ALA A 339 1.47 13.00 -1.36
CA ALA A 339 0.61 11.88 -1.71
C ALA A 339 -0.75 12.31 -2.26
N GLY A 340 -1.29 11.47 -3.14
CA GLY A 340 -2.65 11.60 -3.67
C GLY A 340 -3.33 10.24 -3.75
N LEU A 341 -4.55 10.17 -3.24
CA LEU A 341 -5.30 8.93 -3.13
C LEU A 341 -6.70 9.06 -3.73
N ASP A 342 -7.17 7.97 -4.33
CA ASP A 342 -8.54 7.86 -4.83
C ASP A 342 -9.07 6.43 -4.69
N VAL A 343 -10.37 6.24 -4.87
CA VAL A 343 -11.04 4.94 -4.80
C VAL A 343 -11.89 4.69 -6.03
N GLY A 344 -11.94 3.43 -6.46
CA GLY A 344 -12.84 3.01 -7.53
C GLY A 344 -12.56 1.61 -8.04
N MET A 345 -13.29 1.23 -9.08
CA MET A 345 -13.12 -0.06 -9.76
C MET A 345 -11.79 -0.11 -10.50
N VAL A 346 -11.09 -1.24 -10.35
CA VAL A 346 -9.84 -1.55 -11.04
C VAL A 346 -9.96 -2.83 -11.85
N ALA A 347 -9.40 -2.81 -13.06
CA ALA A 347 -9.06 -4.03 -13.77
C ALA A 347 -7.70 -4.50 -13.25
N ALA A 348 -7.64 -5.72 -12.74
CA ALA A 348 -6.47 -6.26 -12.05
C ALA A 348 -5.93 -7.50 -12.79
N SER A 349 -4.63 -7.57 -13.00
CA SER A 349 -3.95 -8.70 -13.67
C SER A 349 -2.56 -8.91 -13.08
N VAL A 350 -2.04 -10.14 -13.08
CA VAL A 350 -0.66 -10.39 -12.63
C VAL A 350 0.32 -9.96 -13.72
N HIS A 351 1.25 -9.07 -13.40
CA HIS A 351 2.26 -8.58 -14.31
C HIS A 351 3.23 -9.73 -14.66
N PRO A 352 3.46 -10.04 -15.95
CA PRO A 352 4.26 -11.20 -16.35
C PRO A 352 5.71 -11.10 -15.89
N VAL A 353 6.30 -9.90 -15.99
CA VAL A 353 7.68 -9.66 -15.52
C VAL A 353 7.74 -9.54 -14.00
N LEU A 354 7.01 -8.63 -13.34
CA LEU A 354 7.16 -8.41 -11.90
C LEU A 354 6.55 -9.51 -11.03
N GLY A 355 5.64 -10.31 -11.57
CA GLY A 355 4.83 -11.27 -10.79
C GLY A 355 3.88 -10.58 -9.80
N ARG A 356 3.78 -9.26 -9.79
CA ARG A 356 2.91 -8.46 -8.91
C ARG A 356 1.58 -8.15 -9.58
N MET A 357 0.56 -7.79 -8.79
CA MET A 357 -0.69 -7.31 -9.34
C MET A 357 -0.47 -5.96 -10.02
N SER A 358 -0.94 -5.81 -11.26
CA SER A 358 -1.02 -4.57 -12.02
C SER A 358 -2.46 -4.12 -12.10
N TYR A 359 -2.69 -2.82 -11.93
CA TYR A 359 -4.01 -2.21 -11.98
C TYR A 359 -4.15 -1.25 -13.15
N ARG A 360 -5.34 -1.29 -13.76
CA ARG A 360 -5.77 -0.32 -14.78
C ARG A 360 -7.14 0.23 -14.43
N GLY A 361 -7.42 1.43 -14.92
CA GLY A 361 -8.73 2.06 -14.78
C GLY A 361 -8.66 3.55 -14.47
N ARG A 362 -9.83 4.19 -14.45
CA ARG A 362 -9.94 5.64 -14.23
C ARG A 362 -9.38 6.08 -12.87
N VAL A 363 -9.55 5.26 -11.82
CA VAL A 363 -9.02 5.54 -10.47
C VAL A 363 -7.50 5.67 -10.46
N MET A 364 -6.77 4.89 -11.27
CA MET A 364 -5.31 4.98 -11.38
C MET A 364 -4.88 6.37 -11.85
N ASN A 365 -5.45 6.83 -12.97
CA ASN A 365 -5.15 8.15 -13.52
C ASN A 365 -5.60 9.26 -12.57
N ARG A 366 -6.78 9.14 -11.94
CA ARG A 366 -7.25 10.15 -10.96
C ARG A 366 -6.31 10.27 -9.76
N ALA A 367 -5.94 9.16 -9.11
CA ALA A 367 -5.02 9.17 -7.97
C ALA A 367 -3.66 9.80 -8.33
N ALA A 368 -3.09 9.45 -9.50
CA ALA A 368 -1.85 10.06 -9.99
C ALA A 368 -1.98 11.58 -10.18
N ARG A 369 -3.11 12.06 -10.73
CA ARG A 369 -3.34 13.51 -10.93
C ARG A 369 -3.61 14.24 -9.62
N ILE A 370 -4.26 13.60 -8.65
CA ILE A 370 -4.44 14.17 -7.30
C ILE A 370 -3.07 14.33 -6.64
N SER A 371 -2.21 13.32 -6.73
CA SER A 371 -0.84 13.39 -6.18
C SER A 371 0.00 14.46 -6.89
N GLY A 372 -0.18 14.62 -8.20
CA GLY A 372 0.40 15.71 -8.98
C GLY A 372 -0.03 17.09 -8.51
N ALA A 373 -1.30 17.27 -8.12
CA ALA A 373 -1.86 18.54 -7.64
C ALA A 373 -1.52 18.86 -6.17
N ALA A 374 -1.26 17.83 -5.35
CA ALA A 374 -0.82 18.01 -3.97
C ALA A 374 0.51 18.77 -3.88
N LYS A 375 0.67 19.56 -2.83
CA LYS A 375 1.95 20.19 -2.49
C LYS A 375 2.83 19.27 -1.65
N THR A 376 4.11 19.60 -1.53
CA THR A 376 5.03 18.92 -0.62
C THR A 376 4.49 18.93 0.82
N GLY A 377 4.60 17.80 1.51
CA GLY A 377 4.11 17.59 2.87
C GLY A 377 2.59 17.38 2.96
N GLN A 378 1.88 17.27 1.84
CA GLN A 378 0.42 17.15 1.84
C GLN A 378 -0.06 15.76 1.38
N VAL A 379 -1.17 15.33 1.96
CA VAL A 379 -1.93 14.15 1.52
C VAL A 379 -3.27 14.61 0.99
N TRP A 380 -3.52 14.40 -0.29
CA TRP A 380 -4.78 14.77 -0.92
C TRP A 380 -5.63 13.54 -1.24
N SER A 381 -6.95 13.69 -1.11
CA SER A 381 -7.92 12.64 -1.46
C SER A 381 -9.04 13.19 -2.34
N SER A 382 -9.71 12.29 -3.06
CA SER A 382 -11.01 12.60 -3.66
C SER A 382 -12.12 12.63 -2.60
N ALA A 383 -13.19 13.38 -2.89
CA ALA A 383 -14.39 13.39 -2.04
C ALA A 383 -15.00 12.00 -1.82
N LEU A 384 -14.94 11.12 -2.84
CA LEU A 384 -15.45 9.75 -2.70
C LEU A 384 -14.63 8.92 -1.70
N LEU A 385 -13.30 9.03 -1.76
CA LEU A 385 -12.43 8.36 -0.79
C LEU A 385 -12.69 8.87 0.63
N TRP A 386 -12.83 10.19 0.78
CA TRP A 386 -13.15 10.81 2.07
C TRP A 386 -14.50 10.36 2.63
N ALA A 387 -15.55 10.29 1.80
CA ALA A 387 -16.86 9.78 2.22
C ALA A 387 -16.80 8.33 2.69
N LYS A 388 -16.01 7.46 2.01
CA LYS A 388 -15.78 6.08 2.45
C LYS A 388 -15.06 6.02 3.78
N HIS A 389 -14.02 6.85 3.98
CA HIS A 389 -13.32 6.94 5.26
C HIS A 389 -14.29 7.32 6.40
N GLN A 390 -15.12 8.36 6.22
CA GLN A 390 -16.10 8.76 7.24
C GLN A 390 -17.06 7.63 7.60
N HIS A 391 -17.57 6.90 6.60
CA HIS A 391 -18.46 5.77 6.83
C HIS A 391 -17.76 4.57 7.51
N GLU A 392 -16.48 4.32 7.20
CA GLU A 392 -15.67 3.31 7.91
C GLU A 392 -15.43 3.71 9.37
N SER A 393 -15.07 4.98 9.62
CA SER A 393 -14.80 5.51 10.96
C SER A 393 -16.05 5.51 11.85
N ALA A 394 -17.22 5.83 11.29
CA ALA A 394 -18.49 5.81 12.03
C ALA A 394 -18.92 4.41 12.51
N ARG A 395 -18.52 3.35 11.79
CA ARG A 395 -18.80 1.96 12.20
C ARG A 395 -17.92 1.48 13.34
N CYS A 396 -16.74 2.07 13.51
CA CYS A 396 -15.82 1.72 14.60
C CYS A 396 -16.21 2.40 15.92
N THR A 397 -16.95 3.52 15.88
CA THR A 397 -17.38 4.27 17.07
C THR A 397 -18.76 3.87 17.60
N SER A 398 -19.53 3.06 16.88
CA SER A 398 -20.80 2.48 17.37
C SER A 398 -20.53 1.21 18.19
N PRO A 399 -21.05 1.08 19.44
CA PRO A 399 -20.97 -0.17 20.19
C PRO A 399 -21.72 -1.27 19.45
N ALA A 400 -21.05 -2.39 19.18
CA ALA A 400 -21.65 -3.53 18.48
C ALA A 400 -22.80 -4.15 19.31
N PRO A 401 -23.96 -4.49 18.71
CA PRO A 401 -24.95 -5.32 19.39
C PRO A 401 -24.37 -6.73 19.59
N ALA A 402 -24.48 -7.25 20.81
CA ALA A 402 -24.00 -8.58 21.19
C ALA A 402 -24.64 -9.66 20.30
N ALA A 403 -23.86 -10.24 19.39
CA ALA A 403 -24.28 -11.38 18.59
C ALA A 403 -24.08 -12.67 19.41
N MET A 404 -25.16 -13.14 20.03
CA MET A 404 -25.28 -14.50 20.56
C MET A 404 -25.39 -15.50 19.40
N GLY A 405 -24.52 -16.51 19.38
CA GLY A 405 -24.63 -17.66 18.48
C GLY A 405 -23.27 -18.27 18.13
N SER A 406 -22.82 -19.25 18.90
CA SER A 406 -21.65 -20.07 18.58
C SER A 406 -21.91 -20.94 17.34
N PRO A 407 -21.06 -20.90 16.30
CA PRO A 407 -21.01 -21.97 15.32
C PRO A 407 -20.16 -23.13 15.86
N SER A 408 -20.64 -24.35 15.63
CA SER A 408 -20.01 -25.60 16.06
C SER A 408 -18.58 -25.74 15.51
N SER A 409 -17.72 -26.20 16.41
CA SER A 409 -16.34 -26.62 16.16
C SER A 409 -16.31 -27.67 15.06
N HIS A 410 -15.74 -27.35 13.90
CA HIS A 410 -14.96 -28.21 12.97
C HIS A 410 -14.77 -27.55 11.58
N ALA A 411 -15.55 -26.51 11.23
CA ALA A 411 -15.37 -25.73 9.99
C ALA A 411 -14.54 -24.43 10.16
N ALA A 412 -14.27 -24.02 11.41
CA ALA A 412 -13.63 -22.73 11.72
C ALA A 412 -12.09 -22.71 11.55
N ALA A 413 -11.44 -23.87 11.37
CA ALA A 413 -9.98 -23.96 11.26
C ALA A 413 -9.43 -23.74 9.83
N LEU A 414 -10.30 -23.59 8.82
CA LEU A 414 -9.92 -23.48 7.40
C LEU A 414 -10.07 -22.08 6.78
N VAL A 415 -10.49 -21.07 7.55
CA VAL A 415 -10.76 -19.70 7.04
C VAL A 415 -9.72 -18.67 7.51
N ALA A 416 -8.66 -19.08 8.19
CA ALA A 416 -7.49 -18.25 8.40
C ALA A 416 -6.66 -18.19 7.10
N LEU A 417 -7.03 -17.28 6.18
CA LEU A 417 -6.12 -16.83 5.14
C LEU A 417 -4.84 -16.33 5.82
N PRO A 418 -3.65 -16.76 5.38
CA PRO A 418 -2.39 -16.29 5.94
C PRO A 418 -2.18 -14.83 5.55
N GLY A 419 -2.24 -13.94 6.54
CA GLY A 419 -2.12 -12.49 6.35
C GLY A 419 -2.91 -11.63 7.33
N ALA A 420 -3.76 -12.23 8.17
CA ALA A 420 -4.37 -11.54 9.31
C ALA A 420 -3.82 -12.12 10.62
N VAL A 421 -2.58 -11.77 10.96
CA VAL A 421 -2.14 -11.89 12.36
C VAL A 421 -2.76 -10.69 13.08
N LEU A 422 -3.91 -10.92 13.72
CA LEU A 422 -4.32 -10.09 14.84
C LEU A 422 -3.32 -10.37 15.97
N GLY A 423 -2.25 -9.58 16.02
CA GLY A 423 -1.37 -9.52 17.17
C GLY A 423 -2.10 -8.80 18.30
N ALA A 424 -2.87 -9.55 19.08
CA ALA A 424 -3.25 -9.15 20.43
C ALA A 424 -2.20 -9.76 21.38
N GLU A 425 -1.06 -9.09 21.52
CA GLU A 425 -0.19 -9.29 22.68
C GLU A 425 -0.12 -7.97 23.45
N SER A 426 -0.66 -8.03 24.66
CA SER A 426 -0.66 -6.99 25.68
C SER A 426 0.78 -6.82 26.21
N GLY A 427 1.57 -6.01 25.51
CA GLY A 427 2.79 -5.40 26.05
C GLY A 427 2.45 -3.97 26.50
N ALA A 428 2.81 -3.63 27.74
CA ALA A 428 2.53 -2.36 28.43
C ALA A 428 2.57 -1.13 27.49
N GLY A 429 1.40 -0.71 27.04
CA GLY A 429 1.23 0.37 26.07
C GLY A 429 1.17 1.72 26.75
N ALA A 430 2.02 2.65 26.32
CA ALA A 430 1.70 4.06 26.41
C ALA A 430 0.29 4.26 25.84
N SER A 431 -0.58 4.95 26.57
CA SER A 431 -1.94 5.29 26.15
C SER A 431 -1.89 6.19 24.91
N VAL A 432 -1.80 5.61 23.72
CA VAL A 432 -1.92 6.34 22.45
C VAL A 432 -3.41 6.55 22.21
N THR A 433 -3.88 7.78 22.35
CA THR A 433 -5.22 8.16 21.92
C THR A 433 -5.32 7.95 20.40
N PRO A 434 -6.45 7.42 19.89
CA PRO A 434 -6.59 7.20 18.45
C PRO A 434 -6.60 8.54 17.72
N GLU A 435 -5.53 8.83 16.97
CA GLU A 435 -5.43 10.07 16.20
C GLU A 435 -6.53 10.13 15.12
N PHE A 436 -7.39 11.13 15.23
CA PHE A 436 -8.51 11.32 14.31
C PHE A 436 -8.02 11.95 13.00
N ILE A 437 -8.42 11.37 11.86
CA ILE A 437 -8.12 11.95 10.55
C ILE A 437 -9.19 13.00 10.24
N ALA A 438 -8.76 14.23 9.96
CA ALA A 438 -9.60 15.32 9.48
C ALA A 438 -9.24 15.68 8.02
N ALA A 439 -10.11 16.44 7.37
CA ALA A 439 -9.82 16.96 6.04
C ALA A 439 -10.43 18.34 5.81
N THR A 440 -9.71 19.18 5.06
CA THR A 440 -10.19 20.49 4.60
C THR A 440 -10.50 20.41 3.10
N PRO A 441 -11.71 20.80 2.65
CA PRO A 441 -12.03 20.89 1.22
C PRO A 441 -11.13 21.90 0.51
N MET A 442 -10.47 21.48 -0.58
CA MET A 442 -9.65 22.34 -1.44
C MET A 442 -10.43 22.92 -2.62
N GLY A 443 -11.64 22.42 -2.84
CA GLY A 443 -12.52 22.82 -3.93
C GLY A 443 -12.54 21.82 -5.08
N SER A 444 -13.18 22.22 -6.18
CA SER A 444 -13.38 21.42 -7.38
C SER A 444 -12.33 21.77 -8.43
N PHE A 445 -11.57 20.78 -8.92
CA PHE A 445 -10.48 20.97 -9.87
C PHE A 445 -10.74 20.22 -11.19
N LYS A 446 -10.37 20.83 -12.32
CA LYS A 446 -10.28 20.13 -13.60
C LYS A 446 -8.87 19.54 -13.75
N LEU A 447 -8.74 18.24 -13.53
CA LEU A 447 -7.45 17.55 -13.61
C LEU A 447 -7.14 17.12 -15.06
N LYS A 448 -5.86 17.19 -15.44
CA LYS A 448 -5.39 16.80 -16.78
C LYS A 448 -5.76 15.33 -17.05
N GLY A 449 -6.44 15.08 -18.17
CA GLY A 449 -6.84 13.72 -18.56
C GLY A 449 -7.97 13.11 -17.72
N VAL A 450 -8.64 13.90 -16.87
CA VAL A 450 -9.84 13.48 -16.14
C VAL A 450 -11.06 14.22 -16.72
N SER A 451 -12.03 13.45 -17.22
CA SER A 451 -13.19 14.01 -17.92
C SER A 451 -14.08 14.85 -16.99
N THR A 452 -14.27 14.44 -15.75
CA THR A 452 -15.07 15.16 -14.76
C THR A 452 -14.21 15.99 -13.81
N ARG A 453 -14.75 17.12 -13.34
CA ARG A 453 -14.10 17.86 -12.25
C ARG A 453 -14.10 17.00 -10.98
N GLN A 454 -13.03 17.11 -10.20
CA GLN A 454 -12.84 16.35 -8.97
C GLN A 454 -12.86 17.30 -7.78
N GLU A 455 -13.69 17.00 -6.79
CA GLU A 455 -13.60 17.63 -5.48
C GLU A 455 -12.48 16.99 -4.69
N LEU A 456 -11.54 17.82 -4.25
CA LEU A 456 -10.33 17.38 -3.56
C LEU A 456 -10.31 17.88 -2.13
N LEU A 457 -9.75 17.06 -1.24
CA LEU A 457 -9.59 17.38 0.16
C LEU A 457 -8.13 17.18 0.57
N HIS A 458 -7.64 18.10 1.41
CA HIS A 458 -6.37 17.94 2.10
C HIS A 458 -6.61 17.23 3.43
N CYS A 459 -6.09 16.01 3.58
CA CYS A 459 -6.22 15.19 4.77
C CYS A 459 -5.05 15.40 5.74
N TYR A 460 -5.32 15.37 7.04
CA TYR A 460 -4.33 15.55 8.11
C TYR A 460 -4.80 14.89 9.41
N TYR A 461 -3.87 14.63 10.34
CA TYR A 461 -4.24 14.26 11.71
C TYR A 461 -4.73 15.49 12.46
N ALA A 462 -5.92 15.41 13.07
CA ALA A 462 -6.39 16.45 13.98
C ALA A 462 -5.60 16.35 15.29
N HIS A 463 -4.99 17.46 15.72
CA HIS A 463 -4.49 17.59 17.08
C HIS A 463 -5.68 17.76 18.03
N GLU A 464 -5.77 16.92 19.06
CA GLU A 464 -6.63 17.20 20.21
C GLU A 464 -6.07 18.42 20.93
N ASP A 465 -6.86 19.49 21.07
CA ASP A 465 -6.53 20.58 22.01
C ASP A 465 -6.68 20.03 23.44
N PRO A 466 -5.61 19.91 24.24
CA PRO A 466 -5.69 19.34 25.59
C PRO A 466 -6.52 20.18 26.58
N GLN A 467 -6.99 21.37 26.17
CA GLN A 467 -7.71 22.32 27.03
C GLN A 467 -9.24 22.33 26.84
N ALA A 468 -9.79 21.53 25.93
CA ALA A 468 -11.25 21.48 25.73
C ALA A 468 -12.00 20.60 26.77
N SER A 469 -11.30 19.93 27.69
CA SER A 469 -11.89 19.03 28.69
C SER A 469 -12.27 19.68 30.02
N HIS A 470 -12.13 21.00 30.16
CA HIS A 470 -12.58 21.76 31.34
C HIS A 470 -13.72 22.72 31.04
N THR A 471 -14.85 22.21 30.56
CA THR A 471 -16.14 22.91 30.69
C THR A 471 -17.06 22.10 31.60
N LYS A 472 -17.42 22.70 32.75
CA LYS A 472 -18.34 22.15 33.75
C LYS A 472 -19.68 21.73 33.10
N PRO A 473 -20.32 20.65 33.58
CA PRO A 473 -21.62 20.22 33.07
C PRO A 473 -22.70 21.19 33.55
N GLY A 474 -23.33 21.92 32.63
CA GLY A 474 -24.37 22.89 32.95
C GLY A 474 -25.27 23.24 31.77
N SER A 475 -26.43 22.60 31.74
CA SER A 475 -27.66 22.94 31.00
C SER A 475 -27.71 22.70 29.48
N HIS A 476 -28.84 22.10 29.10
CA HIS A 476 -29.25 21.64 27.79
C HIS A 476 -29.08 22.64 26.63
N ARG A 477 -28.40 22.22 25.55
CA ARG A 477 -28.78 22.58 24.17
C ARG A 477 -28.18 21.66 23.10
N SER A 478 -29.03 21.32 22.13
CA SER A 478 -28.87 20.68 20.81
C SER A 478 -27.49 20.20 20.33
N SER A 479 -27.48 18.97 19.81
CA SER A 479 -26.44 18.33 19.00
C SER A 479 -25.71 19.29 18.04
N ALA A 480 -24.47 19.66 18.38
CA ALA A 480 -23.54 20.34 17.49
C ALA A 480 -22.38 19.40 17.18
N THR A 481 -22.20 19.09 15.90
CA THR A 481 -21.00 18.45 15.36
C THR A 481 -19.76 19.28 15.70
N PRO A 482 -18.62 18.67 16.10
CA PRO A 482 -17.41 19.42 16.38
C PRO A 482 -16.94 20.16 15.11
N SER A 483 -16.71 21.46 15.24
CA SER A 483 -16.27 22.36 14.18
C SER A 483 -14.86 21.95 13.69
N SER A 484 -14.77 21.32 12.51
CA SER A 484 -13.53 20.93 11.84
C SER A 484 -12.79 22.10 11.16
N ARG A 485 -12.55 23.19 11.89
CA ARG A 485 -11.73 24.30 11.36
C ARG A 485 -10.26 23.88 11.38
N PRO A 486 -9.51 24.00 10.27
CA PRO A 486 -8.06 23.81 10.31
C PRO A 486 -7.45 24.78 11.31
N SER A 487 -6.43 24.34 12.04
CA SER A 487 -5.69 25.26 12.91
C SER A 487 -5.18 26.43 12.06
N LYS A 488 -5.21 27.65 12.60
CA LYS A 488 -4.71 28.86 11.91
C LYS A 488 -3.27 28.68 11.41
N VAL A 489 -2.51 27.78 12.04
CA VAL A 489 -1.15 27.37 11.66
C VAL A 489 -1.14 26.65 10.31
N MET A 490 -2.02 25.66 10.09
CA MET A 490 -2.10 24.94 8.81
C MET A 490 -2.58 25.83 7.67
N ALA A 491 -3.46 26.80 7.94
CA ALA A 491 -3.85 27.81 6.96
C ALA A 491 -2.67 28.75 6.60
N ALA A 492 -1.87 29.15 7.57
CA ALA A 492 -0.66 29.97 7.36
C ALA A 492 0.45 29.19 6.62
N VAL A 493 0.64 27.91 6.95
CA VAL A 493 1.55 26.99 6.23
C VAL A 493 1.10 26.83 4.78
N SER A 494 -0.19 26.59 4.54
CA SER A 494 -0.72 26.45 3.18
C SER A 494 -0.53 27.72 2.33
N ALA A 495 -0.62 28.90 2.95
CA ALA A 495 -0.40 30.19 2.30
C ALA A 495 1.09 30.50 2.06
N MET A 496 2.00 30.15 2.98
CA MET A 496 3.45 30.24 2.75
C MET A 496 3.89 29.33 1.59
N LEU A 497 3.29 28.14 1.48
CA LEU A 497 3.56 27.20 0.39
C LEU A 497 2.96 27.62 -0.97
N ASP A 498 2.07 28.62 -1.03
CA ASP A 498 1.61 29.23 -2.30
C ASP A 498 2.61 30.23 -2.88
N ALA A 499 3.52 30.77 -2.07
CA ALA A 499 4.53 31.74 -2.52
C ALA A 499 5.69 31.08 -3.30
N ASP A 500 5.93 29.78 -3.11
CA ASP A 500 7.03 29.01 -3.72
C ASP A 500 6.76 28.60 -5.19
N ARG A 501 5.75 29.20 -5.81
CA ARG A 501 5.21 28.84 -7.14
C ARG A 501 6.10 29.25 -8.32
N LYS A 502 7.26 29.89 -8.08
CA LYS A 502 8.19 30.34 -9.13
C LYS A 502 9.65 30.08 -8.74
N PRO A 503 10.33 29.06 -9.31
CA PRO A 503 11.77 28.95 -9.18
C PRO A 503 12.40 30.07 -10.02
N GLY A 504 13.13 31.00 -9.38
CA GLY A 504 13.92 32.02 -10.09
C GLY A 504 13.81 33.47 -9.63
N GLN A 505 13.02 33.79 -8.60
CA GLN A 505 13.06 35.13 -7.97
C GLN A 505 13.04 35.03 -6.45
N ARG A 506 14.16 34.60 -5.85
CA ARG A 506 14.46 34.98 -4.45
C ARG A 506 15.30 36.25 -4.48
N LYS A 507 14.69 37.38 -4.08
CA LYS A 507 15.48 38.46 -3.48
C LYS A 507 16.02 37.91 -2.17
N SER A 508 17.32 37.96 -1.96
CA SER A 508 17.96 37.67 -0.68
C SER A 508 17.31 38.53 0.39
N VAL A 509 16.50 37.93 1.26
CA VAL A 509 16.12 38.57 2.52
C VAL A 509 17.27 38.26 3.47
N SER A 510 18.23 39.19 3.54
CA SER A 510 19.29 39.19 4.52
C SER A 510 18.64 39.38 5.90
N TYR A 511 18.57 38.33 6.70
CA TYR A 511 18.24 38.46 8.11
C TYR A 511 19.50 38.99 8.82
N LEU A 512 19.50 40.29 9.13
CA LEU A 512 20.46 40.92 10.01
C LEU A 512 20.36 40.24 11.39
N LEU A 513 21.36 39.44 11.74
CA LEU A 513 21.61 39.03 13.11
C LEU A 513 21.95 40.29 13.94
N PRO A 514 21.36 40.50 15.13
CA PRO A 514 21.79 41.56 16.03
C PRO A 514 23.20 41.25 16.53
N GLN A 515 24.13 42.19 16.37
CA GLN A 515 25.43 42.15 17.05
C GLN A 515 25.20 42.36 18.56
N PRO A 516 25.95 41.68 19.45
CA PRO A 516 25.83 41.89 20.89
C PRO A 516 26.36 43.27 21.30
N ASP A 517 25.63 43.95 22.19
CA ASP A 517 26.02 45.22 22.79
C ASP A 517 27.35 45.09 23.57
N PRO A 518 28.27 46.08 23.48
CA PRO A 518 29.61 45.99 24.07
C PRO A 518 29.70 46.31 25.58
N ASP A 519 28.60 46.52 26.29
CA ASP A 519 28.62 46.96 27.70
C ASP A 519 28.09 45.92 28.70
N THR A 520 28.53 44.67 28.59
CA THR A 520 28.40 43.70 29.69
C THR A 520 29.76 43.12 30.04
N VAL A 521 30.46 43.80 30.95
CA VAL A 521 31.65 43.29 31.68
C VAL A 521 31.21 42.43 32.85
#